data_AF-A0A0D7APR9-F1
#
_entry.id   AF-A0A0D7APR9-F1
#
_cell.length_a   1.000
_cell.length_b   1.000
_cell.length_c   1.000
_cell.angle_alpha   90.00
_cell.angle_beta   90.00
_cell.angle_gamma   90.00
#
_symmetry.space_group_name_H-M   'P 1'
#
loop_
_entity.id
_entity.type
_entity.pdbx_description
1 polymer ?
#
loop_
_entity_poly.entity_id
_entity_poly.type
_entity_poly.pdbx_seq_one_letter_code
_entity_poly.pdbx_strand_id
1 'polypeptide(L)'
;IDAHYGSVQLYLPHTFRGTVTTKSSYGTMSFRGTLVDQTTLLSDVGHVRTSFVGDCSQWMADEDGWHGDELEITSKYGSIMVSFEQD
;
A
#
# COMPACT_ATOMS: atom_id res chain seq x y z
N ILE A 1 8.28 3.89 -5.71
CA ILE A 1 9.43 2.94 -5.72
C ILE A 1 9.28 2.05 -6.94
N ASP A 2 10.32 1.90 -7.76
CA ASP A 2 10.30 1.02 -8.93
C ASP A 2 11.39 -0.06 -8.82
N ALA A 3 10.99 -1.32 -8.98
CA ALA A 3 11.88 -2.47 -8.96
C ALA A 3 11.58 -3.43 -10.13
N HIS A 4 12.62 -3.81 -10.88
CA HIS A 4 12.45 -4.70 -12.04
C HIS A 4 12.61 -6.18 -11.68
N TYR A 5 13.51 -6.50 -10.75
CA TYR A 5 13.83 -7.86 -10.31
C TYR A 5 14.12 -7.87 -8.80
N GLY A 6 13.66 -8.90 -8.08
CA GLY A 6 13.97 -9.09 -6.66
C GLY A 6 12.77 -8.92 -5.72
N SER A 7 13.01 -8.69 -4.43
CA SER A 7 11.96 -8.48 -3.43
C SER A 7 12.04 -7.08 -2.84
N VAL A 8 10.94 -6.33 -2.89
CA VAL A 8 10.80 -5.04 -2.23
C VAL A 8 10.18 -5.29 -0.86
N GLN A 9 10.90 -4.94 0.21
CA GLN A 9 10.39 -4.91 1.57
C GLN A 9 10.34 -3.46 2.03
N LEU A 10 9.16 -3.01 2.43
CA LEU A 10 8.94 -1.66 2.91
C LEU A 10 8.35 -1.69 4.32
N TYR A 11 8.94 -0.88 5.19
CA TYR A 11 8.44 -0.64 6.53
C TYR A 11 7.85 0.76 6.58
N LEU A 12 6.57 0.83 6.94
CA LEU A 12 5.86 2.09 7.08
C LEU A 12 5.84 2.53 8.55
N PRO A 13 5.95 3.82 8.86
CA PRO A 13 5.71 4.27 10.22
C PRO A 13 4.23 4.04 10.58
N HIS A 14 3.94 3.76 11.85
CA HIS A 14 2.55 3.61 12.34
C HIS A 14 1.70 4.89 12.19
N THR A 15 2.35 6.02 11.93
CA THR A 15 1.70 7.30 11.62
C THR A 15 1.24 7.41 10.17
N PHE A 16 1.62 6.46 9.29
CA PHE A 16 1.23 6.48 7.89
C PHE A 16 -0.29 6.36 7.76
N ARG A 17 -0.90 7.34 7.08
CA ARG A 17 -2.34 7.39 6.83
C ARG A 17 -2.61 7.80 5.39
N GLY A 18 -2.96 6.84 4.57
CA GLY A 18 -3.31 7.13 3.18
C GLY A 18 -3.22 5.97 2.22
N THR A 19 -3.09 6.29 0.93
CA THR A 19 -3.21 5.33 -0.16
C THR A 19 -1.89 4.61 -0.43
N VAL A 20 -1.99 3.29 -0.59
CA VAL A 20 -0.90 2.41 -1.00
C VAL A 20 -1.30 1.73 -2.30
N THR A 21 -0.68 2.17 -3.39
CA THR A 21 -0.85 1.59 -4.72
C THR A 21 0.34 0.69 -5.03
N THR A 22 0.05 -0.59 -5.20
CA THR A 22 1.03 -1.62 -5.55
C THR A 22 0.74 -2.17 -6.93
N LYS A 23 1.75 -2.19 -7.80
CA LYS A 23 1.66 -2.74 -9.15
C LYS A 23 2.61 -3.91 -9.29
N SER A 24 2.07 -5.10 -9.57
CA SER A 24 2.84 -6.34 -9.77
C SER A 24 2.38 -7.09 -11.02
N SER A 25 3.26 -7.21 -12.01
CA SER A 25 2.97 -7.94 -13.25
C SER A 25 3.18 -9.45 -13.12
N TYR A 26 4.31 -9.87 -12.53
CA TYR A 26 4.71 -11.28 -12.42
C TYR A 26 5.36 -11.57 -11.07
N GLY A 27 4.63 -11.30 -9.99
CA GLY A 27 5.09 -11.56 -8.63
C GLY A 27 3.97 -11.42 -7.60
N THR A 28 4.29 -11.63 -6.32
CA THR A 28 3.32 -11.63 -5.23
C THR A 28 3.33 -10.32 -4.45
N MET A 29 2.19 -9.92 -3.93
CA MET A 29 2.05 -8.74 -3.06
C MET A 29 1.46 -9.18 -1.72
N SER A 30 2.04 -8.73 -0.62
CA SER A 30 1.57 -9.12 0.72
C SER A 30 1.75 -7.99 1.73
N PHE A 31 0.64 -7.61 2.37
CA PHE A 31 0.64 -6.82 3.60
C PHE A 31 0.83 -7.75 4.80
N ARG A 32 1.56 -7.32 5.83
CA ARG A 32 1.87 -8.12 7.02
C ARG A 32 1.69 -7.35 8.31
N GLY A 33 1.53 -8.10 9.40
CA GLY A 33 1.44 -7.55 10.74
C GLY A 33 0.16 -6.75 10.97
N THR A 34 0.24 -5.82 11.90
CA THR A 34 -0.87 -4.91 12.25
C THR A 34 -1.30 -4.00 11.10
N LEU A 35 -0.47 -3.88 10.05
CA LEU A 35 -0.84 -3.20 8.81
C LEU A 35 -2.06 -3.84 8.15
N VAL A 36 -2.19 -5.17 8.16
CA VAL A 36 -3.32 -5.87 7.53
C VAL A 36 -4.64 -5.46 8.16
N ASP A 37 -4.67 -5.32 9.49
CA ASP A 37 -5.87 -4.94 10.24
C ASP A 37 -6.26 -3.48 10.01
N GLN A 38 -5.30 -2.63 9.65
CA GLN A 38 -5.52 -1.22 9.34
C GLN A 38 -5.61 -0.93 7.84
N THR A 39 -5.64 -1.97 7.00
CA THR A 39 -5.68 -1.83 5.54
C THR A 39 -7.07 -2.15 5.01
N THR A 40 -7.64 -1.22 4.26
CA THR A 40 -8.88 -1.43 3.51
C THR A 40 -8.56 -1.52 2.03
N LEU A 41 -8.97 -2.60 1.37
CA LEU A 41 -8.83 -2.71 -0.08
C LEU A 41 -9.79 -1.73 -0.78
N LEU A 42 -9.25 -0.83 -1.60
CA LEU A 42 -10.05 0.11 -2.39
C LEU A 42 -10.33 -0.41 -3.80
N SER A 43 -9.30 -0.98 -4.44
CA SER A 43 -9.38 -1.49 -5.81
C SER A 43 -8.36 -2.59 -6.05
N ASP A 44 -8.75 -3.60 -6.82
CA ASP A 44 -7.88 -4.67 -7.28
C ASP A 44 -8.23 -4.98 -8.73
N VAL A 45 -7.52 -4.35 -9.67
CA VAL A 45 -7.81 -4.44 -11.10
C VAL A 45 -6.54 -4.80 -11.87
N GLY A 46 -6.54 -6.01 -12.42
CA GLY A 46 -5.44 -6.53 -13.21
C GLY A 46 -4.17 -6.72 -12.38
N HIS A 47 -3.15 -5.93 -12.68
CA HIS A 47 -1.83 -5.97 -12.02
C HIS A 47 -1.65 -4.83 -11.02
N VAL A 48 -2.71 -4.07 -10.73
CA VAL A 48 -2.68 -2.91 -9.85
C VAL A 48 -3.67 -3.13 -8.71
N ARG A 49 -3.16 -3.07 -7.48
CA ARG A 49 -3.94 -3.09 -6.26
C ARG A 49 -3.74 -1.77 -5.54
N THR A 50 -4.83 -1.09 -5.20
CA THR A 50 -4.84 0.12 -4.39
C THR A 50 -5.56 -0.18 -3.08
N SER A 51 -4.88 0.10 -1.97
CA SER A 51 -5.42 -0.07 -0.62
C SER A 51 -5.26 1.23 0.17
N PHE A 52 -6.11 1.45 1.16
CA PHE A 52 -6.00 2.56 2.10
C PHE A 52 -5.49 2.04 3.43
N VAL A 53 -4.50 2.68 4.00
CA VAL A 53 -3.97 2.39 5.33
C VAL A 53 -4.46 3.45 6.31
N GLY A 54 -5.21 3.03 7.32
CA GLY A 54 -5.85 3.89 8.30
C GLY A 54 -7.38 3.92 8.20
N ASP A 55 -7.99 4.89 8.87
CA ASP A 55 -9.44 5.08 8.88
C ASP A 55 -9.91 5.78 7.60
N CYS A 56 -10.50 5.01 6.67
CA CYS A 56 -10.98 5.54 5.40
C CYS A 56 -12.22 6.45 5.54
N SER A 57 -12.84 6.52 6.71
CA SER A 57 -13.99 7.41 6.96
C SER A 57 -13.60 8.89 6.81
N GLN A 58 -12.35 9.23 7.17
CA GLN A 58 -11.81 10.58 7.01
C GLN A 58 -11.51 10.92 5.54
N TRP A 59 -11.26 9.91 4.70
CA TRP A 59 -11.01 10.09 3.27
C TRP A 59 -12.26 10.59 2.51
N MET A 60 -13.46 10.18 2.94
CA MET A 60 -14.72 10.54 2.28
C MET A 60 -15.36 11.82 2.84
N ALA A 61 -14.79 12.39 3.90
CA ALA A 61 -15.36 13.53 4.61
C ALA A 61 -14.75 14.89 4.19
N ASP A 62 -13.66 14.88 3.42
CA ASP A 62 -12.91 16.09 3.09
C ASP A 62 -13.42 16.72 1.77
N GLU A 63 -14.10 17.87 1.88
CA GLU A 63 -14.66 18.62 0.73
C GLU A 63 -13.57 19.38 -0.06
N ASP A 64 -12.39 19.61 0.54
CA ASP A 64 -11.29 20.40 -0.05
C ASP A 64 -10.27 19.54 -0.83
N GLY A 65 -10.55 18.23 -0.97
CA GLY A 65 -9.66 17.27 -1.62
C GLY A 65 -8.74 16.60 -0.61
N TRP A 66 -8.72 15.27 -0.65
CA TRP A 66 -7.97 14.44 0.29
C TRP A 66 -6.51 14.88 0.48
N HIS A 67 -6.12 15.10 1.74
CA HIS A 67 -4.73 15.27 2.17
C HIS A 67 -4.31 14.08 3.03
N GLY A 68 -3.40 13.25 2.53
CA GLY A 68 -2.82 12.13 3.27
C GLY A 68 -1.54 11.63 2.63
N ASP A 69 -0.98 10.55 3.19
CA ASP A 69 0.23 9.95 2.66
C ASP A 69 -0.07 9.12 1.41
N GLU A 70 0.73 9.28 0.36
CA GLU A 70 0.60 8.47 -0.87
C GLU A 70 1.87 7.66 -1.09
N LEU A 71 1.68 6.37 -1.35
CA LEU A 71 2.75 5.43 -1.63
C LEU A 71 2.45 4.63 -2.89
N GLU A 72 3.33 4.76 -3.88
CA GLU A 72 3.29 3.93 -5.08
C GLU A 72 4.51 2.99 -5.15
N ILE A 73 4.26 1.69 -5.32
CA ILE A 73 5.26 0.65 -5.47
C ILE A 73 4.99 -0.12 -6.76
N THR A 74 5.95 -0.14 -7.67
CA THR A 74 5.87 -0.92 -8.91
C THR A 74 6.97 -1.99 -8.91
N SER A 75 6.57 -3.24 -9.13
CA SER A 75 7.45 -4.40 -9.29
C SER A 75 7.05 -5.21 -10.52
N LYS A 76 7.99 -5.52 -11.42
CA LYS A 76 7.66 -6.29 -12.64
C LYS A 76 7.83 -7.81 -12.46
N TYR A 77 8.96 -8.24 -11.90
CA TYR A 77 9.31 -9.65 -11.67
C TYR A 77 9.86 -9.83 -10.25
N GLY A 78 8.97 -9.71 -9.26
CA GLY A 78 9.41 -9.63 -7.88
C GLY A 78 8.26 -9.56 -6.89
N SER A 79 8.55 -9.85 -5.62
CA SER A 79 7.56 -9.75 -4.55
C SER A 79 7.60 -8.38 -3.87
N ILE A 80 6.43 -7.88 -3.50
CA ILE A 80 6.26 -6.68 -2.68
C ILE A 80 5.74 -7.12 -1.31
N MET A 81 6.45 -6.73 -0.26
CA MET A 81 6.05 -6.91 1.13
C MET A 81 6.01 -5.56 1.82
N VAL A 82 4.90 -5.26 2.48
CA VAL A 82 4.73 -4.03 3.25
C VAL A 82 4.27 -4.40 4.67
N SER A 83 4.90 -3.82 5.68
CA SER A 83 4.52 -3.93 7.10
C SER A 83 4.76 -2.61 7.81
N PHE A 84 4.28 -2.46 9.04
CA PHE A 84 4.72 -1.32 9.86
C PHE A 84 6.14 -1.54 10.38
N GLU A 85 6.82 -0.46 10.74
CA GLU A 85 8.07 -0.49 11.50
C GLU A 85 7.81 -1.16 12.86
N GLN A 86 8.62 -2.16 13.21
CA GLN A 86 8.54 -2.92 14.47
C GLN A 86 7.35 -3.91 14.60
N ASP A 87 6.77 -4.34 13.49
CA ASP A 87 5.92 -5.56 13.40
C ASP A 87 6.75 -6.87 13.40
#